data_AF-V5T9P7-F1
#
_entry.id   AF-V5T9P7-F1
#
_cell.length_a   1.000
_cell.length_b   1.000
_cell.length_c   1.000
_cell.angle_alpha   90.00
_cell.angle_beta   90.00
_cell.angle_gamma   90.00
#
_symmetry.space_group_name_H-M   'P 1'
#
loop_
_entity.id
_entity.type
_entity.pdbx_description
1 polymer ?
#
loop_
_entity_poly.entity_id
_entity_poly.type
_entity_poly.pdbx_seq_one_letter_code
_entity_poly.pdbx_strand_id
1 'polypeptide(L)'
;MSINKLIELENKKEKIEKRISRLKNRVSLENSQKRAKEDAYKKRLAATFLLSDIFSLVKRVSFSRYEMFTIAGLIIMNDLNKYTSDILMASYNFEIQKCIRSKDYENELLLLGKDQYLVDRKISKDINEILQLINGIMIKCKRLIENSNLEDLRTKGQIQFVKIKEKQRRKKIESILNQLKK
;
A
#
# COMPACT_ATOMS: atom_id res chain seq x y z
N MET A 1 -37.75 -13.52 49.66
CA MET A 1 -36.38 -13.74 49.14
C MET A 1 -35.42 -13.12 50.15
N SER A 2 -34.41 -13.83 50.67
CA SER A 2 -33.56 -13.29 51.75
C SER A 2 -32.54 -12.28 51.23
N ILE A 3 -32.27 -11.23 52.02
CA ILE A 3 -31.31 -10.16 51.72
C ILE A 3 -29.91 -10.76 51.42
N ASN A 4 -29.50 -11.78 52.17
CA ASN A 4 -28.23 -12.49 51.94
C ASN A 4 -28.14 -13.14 50.55
N LYS A 5 -29.26 -13.70 50.05
CA LYS A 5 -29.32 -14.32 48.72
C LYS A 5 -29.25 -13.27 47.60
N LEU A 6 -29.78 -12.07 47.82
CA LEU A 6 -29.64 -10.92 46.90
C LEU A 6 -28.20 -10.43 46.83
N ILE A 7 -27.54 -10.25 47.97
CA ILE A 7 -26.12 -9.84 48.06
C ILE A 7 -25.21 -10.87 47.36
N GLU A 8 -25.46 -12.17 47.53
CA GLU A 8 -24.72 -13.22 46.82
C GLU A 8 -24.91 -13.18 45.30
N LEU A 9 -26.13 -12.91 44.84
CA LEU A 9 -26.44 -12.79 43.40
C LEU A 9 -25.80 -11.55 42.79
N GLU A 10 -25.78 -10.41 43.49
CA GLU A 10 -25.07 -9.20 43.06
C GLU A 10 -23.57 -9.43 42.97
N ASN A 11 -22.97 -10.06 43.98
CA ASN A 11 -21.55 -10.41 43.97
C ASN A 11 -21.20 -11.38 42.82
N LYS A 12 -22.08 -12.34 42.51
CA LYS A 12 -21.92 -13.23 41.36
C LYS A 12 -22.03 -12.46 40.04
N LYS A 13 -23.00 -11.56 39.93
CA LYS A 13 -23.20 -10.70 38.76
C LYS A 13 -21.95 -9.84 38.52
N GLU A 14 -21.44 -9.16 39.54
CA GLU A 14 -20.25 -8.30 39.42
C GLU A 14 -19.00 -9.10 39.02
N LYS A 15 -18.81 -10.31 39.56
CA LYS A 15 -17.74 -11.23 39.15
C LYS A 15 -17.87 -11.63 37.68
N ILE A 16 -19.08 -11.93 37.21
CA ILE A 16 -19.36 -12.27 35.81
C ILE A 16 -19.10 -11.06 34.91
N GLU A 17 -19.56 -9.88 35.28
CA GLU A 17 -19.33 -8.63 34.52
C GLU A 17 -17.84 -8.30 34.40
N LYS A 18 -17.07 -8.44 35.49
CA LYS A 18 -15.60 -8.30 35.46
C LYS A 18 -14.97 -9.31 34.50
N ARG A 19 -15.44 -10.56 34.49
CA ARG A 19 -14.95 -11.59 33.56
C ARG A 19 -15.30 -11.27 32.11
N ILE A 20 -16.53 -10.83 31.83
CA ILE A 20 -16.96 -10.40 30.50
C ILE A 20 -16.12 -9.22 30.01
N SER A 21 -15.88 -8.22 30.86
CA SER A 21 -15.04 -7.06 30.55
C SER A 21 -13.61 -7.48 30.17
N ARG A 22 -12.99 -8.38 30.95
CA ARG A 22 -11.66 -8.93 30.65
C ARG A 22 -11.63 -9.66 29.29
N LEU A 23 -12.65 -10.47 29.00
CA LEU A 23 -12.77 -11.17 27.71
C LEU A 23 -12.95 -10.19 26.55
N LYS A 24 -13.81 -9.18 26.69
CA LYS A 24 -14.00 -8.12 25.68
C LYS A 24 -12.70 -7.38 25.39
N ASN A 25 -11.95 -7.01 26.44
CA ASN A 25 -10.66 -6.33 26.28
C ASN A 25 -9.63 -7.21 25.57
N ARG A 26 -9.58 -8.50 25.91
CA ARG A 26 -8.70 -9.46 25.24
C ARG A 26 -9.02 -9.58 23.75
N VAL A 27 -10.28 -9.77 23.40
CA VAL A 27 -10.73 -9.85 22.00
C VAL A 27 -10.45 -8.53 21.27
N SER A 28 -10.69 -7.39 21.91
CA SER A 28 -10.38 -6.07 21.34
C SER A 28 -8.88 -5.91 21.05
N LEU A 29 -8.02 -6.35 21.97
CA LEU A 29 -6.56 -6.33 21.80
C LEU A 29 -6.11 -7.25 20.66
N GLU A 30 -6.61 -8.49 20.62
CA GLU A 30 -6.32 -9.47 19.56
C GLU A 30 -6.73 -8.92 18.18
N ASN A 31 -7.91 -8.32 18.08
CA ASN A 31 -8.37 -7.66 16.85
C ASN A 31 -7.51 -6.46 16.47
N SER A 32 -7.08 -5.66 17.45
CA SER A 32 -6.17 -4.54 17.22
C SER A 32 -4.83 -5.00 16.68
N GLN A 33 -4.24 -6.05 17.27
CA GLN A 33 -2.98 -6.64 16.81
C GLN A 33 -3.11 -7.23 15.39
N LYS A 34 -4.24 -7.89 15.09
CA LYS A 34 -4.51 -8.42 13.75
C LYS A 34 -4.59 -7.29 12.70
N ARG A 35 -5.34 -6.23 12.98
CA ARG A 35 -5.41 -5.05 12.10
C ARG A 35 -4.04 -4.39 11.91
N ALA A 36 -3.25 -4.27 12.97
CA ALA A 36 -1.91 -3.69 12.88
C ALA A 36 -0.98 -4.51 11.96
N LYS A 37 -1.07 -5.85 12.00
CA LYS A 37 -0.33 -6.75 11.10
C LYS A 37 -0.78 -6.59 9.65
N GLU A 38 -2.09 -6.55 9.41
CA GLU A 38 -2.65 -6.35 8.06
C GLU A 38 -2.27 -4.98 7.48
N ASP A 39 -2.36 -3.92 8.28
CA ASP A 39 -1.97 -2.56 7.88
C ASP A 39 -0.47 -2.48 7.57
N ALA A 40 0.37 -3.12 8.38
CA ALA A 40 1.81 -3.18 8.14
C ALA A 40 2.13 -3.93 6.83
N TYR A 41 1.41 -5.01 6.54
CA TYR A 41 1.53 -5.74 5.29
C TYR A 41 1.14 -4.88 4.08
N LYS A 42 -0.03 -4.22 4.12
CA LYS A 42 -0.49 -3.33 3.05
C LYS A 42 0.50 -2.18 2.79
N LYS A 43 1.01 -1.54 3.86
CA LYS A 43 2.04 -0.50 3.73
C LYS A 43 3.29 -1.01 3.03
N ARG A 44 3.74 -2.22 3.37
CA ARG A 44 4.93 -2.84 2.77
C ARG A 44 4.73 -3.13 1.28
N LEU A 45 3.58 -3.66 0.90
CA LEU A 45 3.25 -3.91 -0.51
C LEU A 45 3.24 -2.62 -1.33
N ALA A 46 2.58 -1.57 -0.82
CA ALA A 46 2.53 -0.28 -1.51
C ALA A 46 3.91 0.41 -1.54
N ALA A 47 4.79 0.18 -0.57
CA ALA A 47 6.05 0.89 -0.45
C ALA A 47 6.93 0.82 -1.70
N THR A 48 7.07 -0.36 -2.33
CA THR A 48 7.87 -0.50 -3.56
C THR A 48 7.28 0.32 -4.71
N PHE A 49 5.95 0.30 -4.86
CA PHE A 49 5.27 1.10 -5.87
C PHE A 49 5.41 2.61 -5.59
N LEU A 50 5.31 3.03 -4.33
CA LEU A 50 5.47 4.42 -3.94
C LEU A 50 6.92 4.92 -4.07
N LEU A 51 7.91 4.02 -4.06
CA LEU A 51 9.30 4.34 -4.32
C LEU A 51 9.62 4.44 -5.83
N SER A 52 8.71 4.00 -6.70
CA SER A 52 8.83 4.14 -8.14
C SER A 52 8.62 5.59 -8.60
N ASP A 53 8.75 5.83 -9.90
CA ASP A 53 8.56 7.14 -10.52
C ASP A 53 7.08 7.58 -10.60
N ILE A 54 6.16 6.90 -9.91
CA ILE A 54 4.71 7.15 -9.98
C ILE A 54 4.36 8.60 -9.67
N PHE A 55 5.04 9.25 -8.72
CA PHE A 55 4.79 10.64 -8.36
C PHE A 55 5.08 11.63 -9.48
N SER A 56 6.03 11.30 -10.37
CA SER A 56 6.29 12.07 -11.59
C SER A 56 5.15 11.96 -12.60
N LEU A 57 4.49 10.81 -12.68
CA LEU A 57 3.35 10.58 -13.56
C LEU A 57 2.07 11.26 -13.03
N VAL A 58 1.71 11.04 -11.77
CA VAL A 58 0.45 11.56 -11.19
C VAL A 58 0.53 13.01 -10.71
N LYS A 59 1.70 13.65 -10.77
CA LYS A 59 1.95 15.04 -10.32
C LYS A 59 1.49 15.30 -8.87
N ARG A 60 1.72 14.34 -7.98
CA ARG A 60 1.42 14.44 -6.53
C ARG A 60 2.66 14.12 -5.72
N VAL A 61 2.67 14.56 -4.45
CA VAL A 61 3.80 14.33 -3.53
C VAL A 61 3.54 13.18 -2.56
N SER A 62 2.28 12.80 -2.35
CA SER A 62 1.89 11.73 -1.43
C SER A 62 0.52 11.16 -1.78
N PHE A 63 0.27 9.97 -1.25
CA PHE A 63 -1.05 9.34 -1.21
C PHE A 63 -1.52 9.26 0.25
N SER A 64 -2.82 9.44 0.47
CA SER A 64 -3.47 9.21 1.75
C SER A 64 -3.36 7.74 2.18
N ARG A 65 -3.63 7.47 3.47
CA ARG A 65 -3.61 6.09 3.99
C ARG A 65 -4.59 5.18 3.26
N TYR A 66 -5.78 5.70 2.94
CA TYR A 66 -6.79 4.95 2.20
C TYR A 66 -6.28 4.60 0.80
N GLU A 67 -5.78 5.58 0.04
CA GLU A 67 -5.23 5.33 -1.31
C GLU A 67 -4.08 4.31 -1.29
N MET A 68 -3.16 4.40 -0.32
CA MET A 68 -2.08 3.41 -0.18
C MET A 68 -2.61 1.99 0.06
N PHE A 69 -3.68 1.84 0.85
CA PHE A 69 -4.29 0.53 1.08
C PHE A 69 -5.04 0.03 -0.15
N THR A 70 -5.66 0.92 -0.93
CA THR A 70 -6.27 0.57 -2.20
C THR A 70 -5.22 0.12 -3.21
N ILE A 71 -4.09 0.82 -3.32
CA ILE A 71 -2.94 0.40 -4.15
C ILE A 71 -2.44 -0.99 -3.73
N ALA A 72 -2.30 -1.25 -2.43
CA ALA A 72 -1.92 -2.57 -1.94
C ALA A 72 -2.96 -3.65 -2.33
N GLY A 73 -4.25 -3.32 -2.30
CA GLY A 73 -5.31 -4.19 -2.81
C GLY A 73 -5.17 -4.49 -4.31
N LEU A 74 -4.88 -3.47 -5.12
CA LEU A 74 -4.65 -3.63 -6.56
C LEU A 74 -3.43 -4.51 -6.87
N ILE A 75 -2.35 -4.40 -6.08
CA ILE A 75 -1.17 -5.26 -6.18
C ILE A 75 -1.54 -6.73 -5.93
N ILE A 76 -2.36 -7.01 -4.92
CA ILE A 76 -2.82 -8.37 -4.59
C ILE A 76 -3.77 -8.89 -5.67
N MET A 77 -4.72 -8.08 -6.13
CA MET A 77 -5.67 -8.47 -7.18
C MET A 77 -4.97 -8.83 -8.49
N ASN A 78 -3.88 -8.14 -8.81
CA ASN A 78 -3.06 -8.43 -9.98
C ASN A 78 -2.02 -9.53 -9.74
N ASP A 79 -2.02 -10.20 -8.58
CA ASP A 79 -1.10 -11.27 -8.20
C ASP A 79 0.38 -10.85 -8.30
N LEU A 80 0.66 -9.59 -7.98
CA LEU A 80 2.01 -9.03 -8.00
C LEU A 80 2.73 -9.21 -6.66
N ASN A 81 1.99 -9.49 -5.58
CA ASN A 81 2.53 -9.68 -4.23
C ASN A 81 3.43 -10.92 -4.08
N LYS A 82 3.52 -11.79 -5.10
CA LYS A 82 4.41 -12.95 -5.14
C LYS A 82 5.82 -12.65 -5.62
N TYR A 83 6.05 -11.50 -6.26
CA TYR A 83 7.35 -11.13 -6.81
C TYR A 83 8.18 -10.31 -5.81
N THR A 84 9.51 -10.38 -5.95
CA THR A 84 10.43 -9.62 -5.09
C THR A 84 10.36 -8.12 -5.40
N SER A 85 10.72 -7.29 -4.43
CA SER A 85 10.70 -5.83 -4.56
C SER A 85 11.53 -5.33 -5.74
N ASP A 86 12.64 -5.99 -6.08
CA ASP A 86 13.50 -5.61 -7.20
C ASP A 86 12.79 -5.80 -8.54
N ILE A 87 12.17 -6.96 -8.75
CA ILE A 87 11.39 -7.27 -9.97
C ILE A 87 10.23 -6.28 -10.11
N LEU A 88 9.51 -6.04 -9.01
CA LEU A 88 8.40 -5.09 -8.99
C LEU A 88 8.87 -3.66 -9.29
N MET A 89 9.96 -3.21 -8.69
CA MET A 89 10.54 -1.88 -8.93
C MET A 89 10.88 -1.68 -10.41
N ALA A 90 11.59 -2.65 -11.01
CA ALA A 90 11.93 -2.60 -12.42
C ALA A 90 10.68 -2.53 -13.31
N SER A 91 9.69 -3.36 -13.01
CA SER A 91 8.46 -3.46 -13.79
C SER A 91 7.61 -2.20 -13.71
N TYR A 92 7.41 -1.68 -12.49
CA TYR A 92 6.69 -0.43 -12.28
C TYR A 92 7.34 0.73 -13.03
N ASN A 93 8.64 0.92 -12.85
CA ASN A 93 9.34 2.02 -13.51
C ASN A 93 9.35 1.86 -15.03
N PHE A 94 9.44 0.64 -15.56
CA PHE A 94 9.37 0.42 -17.00
C PHE A 94 8.04 0.91 -17.58
N GLU A 95 6.92 0.52 -16.98
CA GLU A 95 5.59 0.90 -17.45
C GLU A 95 5.27 2.39 -17.16
N ILE A 96 5.69 2.92 -16.01
CA ILE A 96 5.54 4.34 -15.68
C ILE A 96 6.34 5.22 -16.65
N GLN A 97 7.57 4.84 -16.98
CA GLN A 97 8.40 5.61 -17.91
C GLN A 97 7.82 5.62 -19.33
N LYS A 98 7.17 4.54 -19.77
CA LYS A 98 6.41 4.55 -21.02
C LYS A 98 5.24 5.54 -20.98
N CYS A 99 4.48 5.56 -19.87
CA CYS A 99 3.39 6.52 -19.69
C CYS A 99 3.88 7.97 -19.73
N ILE A 100 5.00 8.26 -19.06
CA ILE A 100 5.61 9.61 -19.06
C ILE A 100 6.02 10.05 -20.48
N ARG A 101 6.41 9.12 -21.34
CA ARG A 101 6.89 9.40 -22.71
C ARG A 101 5.79 9.42 -23.76
N SER A 102 4.66 8.76 -23.52
CA SER A 102 3.58 8.62 -24.50
C SER A 102 2.23 8.81 -23.82
N LYS A 103 1.54 9.89 -24.20
CA LYS A 103 0.19 10.17 -23.71
C LYS A 103 -0.83 9.14 -24.19
N ASP A 104 -0.66 8.63 -25.40
CA ASP A 104 -1.51 7.57 -25.95
C ASP A 104 -1.40 6.30 -25.11
N TYR A 105 -0.19 5.94 -24.68
CA TYR A 105 0.02 4.80 -23.79
C TYR A 105 -0.60 5.02 -22.40
N GLU A 106 -0.46 6.23 -21.83
CA GLU A 106 -1.12 6.56 -20.57
C GLU A 106 -2.65 6.42 -20.67
N ASN A 107 -3.24 6.90 -21.78
CA ASN A 107 -4.68 6.77 -22.03
C ASN A 107 -5.10 5.29 -22.23
N GLU A 108 -4.28 4.49 -22.91
CA GLU A 108 -4.50 3.04 -23.04
C GLU A 108 -4.55 2.37 -21.66
N LEU A 109 -3.61 2.71 -20.77
CA LEU A 109 -3.58 2.14 -19.42
C LEU A 109 -4.74 2.61 -18.57
N LEU A 110 -5.16 3.87 -18.69
CA LEU A 110 -6.33 4.38 -18.00
C LEU A 110 -7.59 3.60 -18.39
N LEU A 111 -7.80 3.37 -19.69
CA LEU A 111 -8.94 2.59 -20.20
C LEU A 111 -8.87 1.13 -19.74
N LEU A 112 -7.71 0.49 -19.93
CA LEU A 112 -7.48 -0.89 -19.49
C LEU A 112 -7.74 -1.05 -17.98
N GLY A 113 -7.25 -0.10 -17.20
CA GLY A 113 -7.42 -0.08 -15.77
C GLY A 113 -8.87 0.14 -15.37
N LYS A 114 -9.59 1.05 -16.06
CA LYS A 114 -11.02 1.31 -15.86
C LYS A 114 -11.88 0.08 -16.14
N ASP A 115 -11.62 -0.63 -17.24
CA ASP A 115 -12.40 -1.81 -17.63
C ASP A 115 -12.29 -2.95 -16.61
N GLN A 116 -11.17 -3.01 -15.87
CA GLN A 116 -10.95 -4.01 -14.82
C GLN A 116 -11.09 -3.47 -13.39
N TYR A 117 -11.44 -2.18 -13.23
CA TYR A 117 -11.55 -1.57 -11.91
C TYR A 117 -12.95 -1.76 -11.33
N LEU A 118 -13.02 -2.43 -10.18
CA LEU A 118 -14.27 -2.54 -9.41
C LEU A 118 -14.49 -1.23 -8.65
N VAL A 119 -15.53 -0.48 -9.05
CA VAL A 119 -15.87 0.81 -8.45
C VAL A 119 -16.23 0.64 -6.96
N ASP A 120 -15.41 1.17 -6.06
CA ASP A 120 -15.81 1.40 -4.67
C ASP A 120 -16.69 2.67 -4.62
N ARG A 121 -17.92 2.50 -4.14
CA ARG A 121 -18.98 3.53 -4.11
C ARG A 121 -18.62 4.78 -3.31
N LYS A 122 -17.47 4.81 -2.61
CA LYS A 122 -17.01 5.92 -1.78
C LYS A 122 -15.83 6.73 -2.34
N ILE A 123 -15.36 6.44 -3.55
CA ILE A 123 -14.15 7.09 -4.10
C ILE A 123 -14.49 8.38 -4.86
N SER A 124 -13.77 9.47 -4.56
CA SER A 124 -13.84 10.73 -5.31
C SER A 124 -13.43 10.55 -6.78
N LYS A 125 -14.09 11.26 -7.70
CA LYS A 125 -13.87 11.14 -9.15
C LYS A 125 -12.40 11.30 -9.55
N ASP A 126 -11.69 12.29 -9.00
CA ASP A 126 -10.28 12.56 -9.34
C ASP A 126 -9.32 11.50 -8.79
N ILE A 127 -9.69 10.83 -7.71
CA ILE A 127 -8.93 9.70 -7.16
C ILE A 127 -9.20 8.44 -7.98
N ASN A 128 -10.43 8.30 -8.49
CA ASN A 128 -10.87 7.16 -9.29
C ASN A 128 -10.02 7.04 -10.57
N GLU A 129 -9.81 8.14 -11.31
CA GLU A 129 -8.99 8.11 -12.53
C GLU A 129 -7.53 7.72 -12.26
N ILE A 130 -6.93 8.22 -11.17
CA ILE A 130 -5.57 7.83 -10.79
C ILE A 130 -5.51 6.34 -10.41
N LEU A 131 -6.49 5.84 -9.65
CA LEU A 131 -6.53 4.43 -9.28
C LEU A 131 -6.78 3.52 -10.48
N GLN A 132 -7.57 3.95 -11.45
CA GLN A 132 -7.74 3.27 -12.73
C GLN A 132 -6.42 3.22 -13.49
N LEU A 133 -5.71 4.34 -13.63
CA LEU A 133 -4.38 4.37 -14.25
C LEU A 133 -3.40 3.43 -13.53
N ILE A 134 -3.35 3.47 -12.19
CA ILE A 134 -2.51 2.58 -11.39
C ILE A 134 -2.89 1.12 -11.65
N ASN A 135 -4.17 0.77 -11.71
CA ASN A 135 -4.62 -0.57 -12.04
C ASN A 135 -4.12 -1.01 -13.43
N GLY A 136 -4.23 -0.15 -14.44
CA GLY A 136 -3.68 -0.38 -15.78
C GLY A 136 -2.18 -0.67 -15.77
N ILE A 137 -1.42 0.10 -14.99
CA ILE A 137 0.02 -0.13 -14.77
C ILE A 137 0.26 -1.52 -14.16
N MET A 138 -0.49 -1.91 -13.13
CA MET A 138 -0.34 -3.23 -12.49
C MET A 138 -0.60 -4.37 -13.47
N ILE A 139 -1.63 -4.26 -14.30
CA ILE A 139 -1.98 -5.26 -15.32
C ILE A 139 -0.82 -5.43 -16.32
N LYS A 140 -0.26 -4.32 -16.82
CA LYS A 140 0.89 -4.38 -17.74
C LYS A 140 2.16 -4.88 -17.05
N CYS A 141 2.39 -4.52 -15.79
CA CYS A 141 3.52 -5.04 -15.03
C CYS A 141 3.44 -6.57 -14.88
N LYS A 142 2.26 -7.12 -14.60
CA LYS A 142 2.06 -8.58 -14.55
C LYS A 142 2.45 -9.22 -15.88
N ARG A 143 1.91 -8.70 -16.99
CA ARG A 143 2.23 -9.19 -18.34
C ARG A 143 3.71 -9.06 -18.67
N LEU A 144 4.36 -7.96 -18.26
CA LEU A 144 5.79 -7.78 -18.46
C LEU A 144 6.57 -8.85 -17.73
N ILE A 145 6.28 -9.09 -16.46
CA ILE A 145 6.97 -10.09 -15.64
C ILE A 145 6.78 -11.50 -16.22
N GLU A 146 5.57 -11.84 -16.66
CA GLU A 146 5.25 -13.14 -17.27
C GLU A 146 5.99 -13.37 -18.59
N ASN A 147 6.32 -12.31 -19.33
CA ASN A 147 6.98 -12.38 -20.63
C ASN A 147 8.48 -12.04 -20.59
N SER A 148 9.07 -11.83 -19.41
CA SER A 148 10.46 -11.36 -19.27
C SER A 148 11.35 -12.37 -18.57
N ASN A 149 12.66 -12.23 -18.76
CA ASN A 149 13.65 -12.89 -17.93
C ASN A 149 13.66 -12.24 -16.53
N LEU A 150 13.32 -13.02 -15.50
CA LEU A 150 13.22 -12.52 -14.12
C LEU A 150 14.57 -12.03 -13.55
N GLU A 151 15.68 -12.62 -13.97
CA GLU A 151 17.01 -12.24 -13.47
C GLU A 151 17.46 -10.89 -14.04
N ASP A 152 17.11 -10.61 -15.31
CA ASP A 152 17.32 -9.28 -15.91
C ASP A 152 16.47 -8.21 -15.19
N LEU A 153 15.19 -8.51 -14.92
CA LEU A 153 14.33 -7.60 -14.16
C LEU A 153 14.85 -7.35 -12.74
N ARG A 154 15.34 -8.40 -12.06
CA ARG A 154 15.96 -8.27 -10.74
C ARG A 154 17.17 -7.35 -10.79
N THR A 155 18.06 -7.54 -11.75
CA THR A 155 19.27 -6.71 -11.91
C THR A 155 18.91 -5.24 -12.15
N LYS A 156 17.96 -4.97 -13.06
CA LYS A 156 17.46 -3.63 -13.32
C LYS A 156 16.84 -2.98 -12.07
N GLY A 157 16.10 -3.76 -11.29
CA GLY A 157 15.48 -3.31 -10.05
C GLY A 157 16.50 -2.91 -8.99
N GLN A 158 17.55 -3.72 -8.80
CA GLN A 158 18.63 -3.43 -7.87
C GLN A 158 19.36 -2.13 -8.23
N ILE A 159 19.65 -1.93 -9.52
CA ILE A 159 20.25 -0.67 -10.01
C ILE A 159 19.36 0.53 -9.67
N GLN A 160 18.04 0.40 -9.83
CA GLN A 160 17.11 1.47 -9.47
C GLN A 160 17.10 1.75 -7.96
N PHE A 161 17.13 0.71 -7.12
CA PHE A 161 17.24 0.90 -5.66
C PHE A 161 18.52 1.61 -5.24
N VAL A 162 19.66 1.29 -5.87
CA VAL A 162 20.92 1.98 -5.61
C VAL A 162 20.78 3.48 -5.94
N LYS A 163 20.25 3.81 -7.12
CA LYS A 163 20.01 5.21 -7.53
C LYS A 163 19.09 5.96 -6.55
N ILE A 164 18.02 5.33 -6.08
CA ILE A 164 17.10 5.92 -5.10
C ILE A 164 17.83 6.19 -3.77
N LYS A 165 18.59 5.22 -3.25
CA LYS A 165 19.35 5.36 -2.01
C LYS A 165 20.38 6.49 -2.10
N GLU A 166 21.10 6.58 -3.22
CA GLU A 166 22.06 7.66 -3.46
C GLU A 166 21.37 9.03 -3.47
N LYS A 167 20.23 9.16 -4.18
CA LYS A 167 19.46 10.40 -4.22
C LYS A 167 18.97 10.83 -2.83
N GLN A 168 18.50 9.88 -2.02
CA GLN A 168 18.08 10.14 -0.63
C GLN A 168 19.25 10.58 0.25
N ARG A 169 20.42 9.94 0.12
CA ARG A 169 21.65 10.33 0.83
C ARG A 169 22.06 11.77 0.47
N ARG A 170 22.08 12.11 -0.83
CA ARG A 170 22.41 13.47 -1.29
C ARG A 170 21.47 14.52 -0.69
N LYS A 171 20.15 14.30 -0.76
CA LYS A 171 19.16 15.20 -0.14
C LYS A 171 19.39 15.40 1.36
N LYS A 172 19.74 14.33 2.08
CA LYS A 172 20.04 14.41 3.52
C LYS A 172 21.28 15.27 3.78
N ILE A 173 22.34 15.06 3.00
CA ILE A 173 23.58 15.86 3.09
C ILE A 173 23.29 17.34 2.80
N GLU A 174 22.58 17.64 1.71
CA GLU A 174 22.17 19.00 1.35
C GLU A 174 21.34 19.67 2.46
N SER A 175 20.40 18.96 3.06
CA SER A 175 19.60 19.48 4.18
C SER A 175 20.46 19.84 5.39
N ILE A 176 21.46 19.02 5.72
CA ILE A 176 22.38 19.28 6.83
C ILE A 176 23.25 20.50 6.50
N LEU A 177 23.81 20.57 5.30
CA LEU A 177 24.62 21.71 4.85
C LEU A 177 23.83 23.02 4.88
N ASN A 178 22.55 22.99 4.49
CA ASN A 178 21.68 24.17 4.54
C ASN A 178 21.34 24.61 5.96
N GLN A 179 21.29 23.68 6.93
CA GLN A 179 21.11 24.02 8.34
C GLN A 179 22.37 24.66 8.94
N LEU A 180 23.56 24.22 8.53
CA LEU A 180 24.84 24.78 8.98
C LEU A 180 25.14 26.17 8.40
N LYS A 181 24.45 26.58 7.34
CA LYS A 181 24.56 27.91 6.71
C LYS A 181 23.57 28.94 7.27
N LYS A 182 22.67 28.53 8.17
CA LYS A 182 21.74 29.43 8.89
C LYS A 182 22.32 29.74 10.27
#